data_AF-A0A496B7A5-F1
#
_entry.id   AF-A0A496B7A5-F1
#
_cell.length_a   1.000
_cell.length_b   1.000
_cell.length_c   1.000
_cell.angle_alpha   90.00
_cell.angle_beta   90.00
_cell.angle_gamma   90.00
#
_symmetry.space_group_name_H-M   'P 1'
#
loop_
_entity.id
_entity.type
_entity.pdbx_description
1 polymer ?
#
loop_
_entity_poly.entity_id
_entity_poly.type
_entity_poly.pdbx_seq_one_letter_code
_entity_poly.pdbx_strand_id
1 'polypeptide(L)'
;LRDAPLGLYAVTAPHTHDGKPVAIEPGVIFCLRQTDVAKENEKLNPIHPYYLVHVTKAGEVSIGFANPKQILEYFSALCTGKENPNQELCHWFNETTHNGEDMSPYNKLIQACVNAISAEYNRHVNDRLERNADFLLPAADIQIEETTQFELITWLIIA
;
A
#
# COMPACT_ATOMS: atom_id res chain seq x y z
N LEU A 1 9.23 -17.33 7.94
CA LEU A 1 8.91 -16.11 7.16
C LEU A 1 10.13 -15.44 6.51
N ARG A 2 11.39 -15.80 6.82
CA ARG A 2 12.57 -15.15 6.22
C ARG A 2 12.82 -15.49 4.73
N ASP A 3 12.30 -16.61 4.23
CA ASP A 3 12.50 -17.07 2.84
C ASP A 3 11.20 -17.02 2.00
N ALA A 4 10.25 -16.19 2.43
CA ALA A 4 8.94 -16.12 1.81
C ALA A 4 9.05 -15.26 0.52
N PRO A 5 8.52 -15.72 -0.64
CA PRO A 5 8.63 -14.96 -1.88
C PRO A 5 7.97 -13.58 -1.75
N LEU A 6 8.52 -12.57 -2.43
CA LEU A 6 7.89 -11.26 -2.50
C LEU A 6 6.54 -11.35 -3.22
N GLY A 7 5.60 -10.48 -2.85
CA GLY A 7 4.24 -10.52 -3.38
C GLY A 7 3.31 -11.50 -2.66
N LEU A 8 3.70 -12.00 -1.48
CA LEU A 8 2.79 -12.74 -0.61
C LEU A 8 1.60 -11.89 -0.21
N TYR A 9 0.43 -12.51 -0.24
CA TYR A 9 -0.82 -11.91 0.15
C TYR A 9 -1.46 -12.62 1.34
N ALA A 10 -2.30 -11.87 2.04
CA ALA A 10 -3.22 -12.40 3.04
C ALA A 10 -4.62 -11.85 2.78
N VAL A 11 -5.64 -12.58 3.23
CA VAL A 11 -7.05 -12.16 3.14
C VAL A 11 -7.61 -12.09 4.56
N THR A 12 -8.28 -10.99 4.87
CA THR A 12 -8.96 -10.77 6.15
C THR A 12 -10.35 -10.20 5.93
N ALA A 13 -11.26 -10.49 6.85
CA ALA A 13 -12.51 -9.77 6.99
C ALA A 13 -12.27 -8.43 7.72
N PRO A 14 -13.13 -7.42 7.53
CA PRO A 14 -13.03 -6.08 8.14
C PRO A 14 -13.48 -6.08 9.61
N HIS A 15 -13.05 -7.07 10.38
CA HIS A 15 -13.32 -7.18 11.81
C HIS A 15 -12.10 -7.70 12.57
N THR A 16 -12.03 -7.33 13.84
CA THR A 16 -11.03 -7.80 14.79
C THR A 16 -11.24 -9.28 15.12
N HIS A 17 -10.29 -9.89 15.85
CA HIS A 17 -10.41 -11.26 16.32
C HIS A 17 -11.64 -11.50 17.22
N ASP A 18 -12.02 -10.51 18.05
CA ASP A 18 -13.22 -10.56 18.89
C ASP A 18 -14.52 -10.18 18.14
N GLY A 19 -14.47 -10.09 16.81
CA GLY A 19 -15.64 -9.91 15.95
C GLY A 19 -16.17 -8.46 15.85
N LYS A 20 -15.42 -7.47 16.34
CA LYS A 20 -15.82 -6.06 16.24
C LYS A 20 -15.48 -5.51 14.85
N PRO A 21 -16.36 -4.71 14.23
CA PRO A 21 -16.07 -4.10 12.94
C PRO A 21 -14.89 -3.14 13.06
N VAL A 22 -13.99 -3.20 12.08
CA VAL A 22 -12.92 -2.22 11.89
C VAL A 22 -13.44 -1.19 10.89
N ALA A 23 -13.27 0.10 11.19
CA ALA A 23 -13.73 1.21 10.35
C ALA A 23 -12.84 1.43 9.12
N ILE A 24 -12.67 0.39 8.31
CA ILE A 24 -11.91 0.39 7.07
C ILE A 24 -12.75 -0.27 5.98
N GLU A 25 -12.80 0.37 4.81
CA GLU A 25 -13.55 -0.16 3.69
C GLU A 25 -12.89 -1.40 3.08
N PRO A 26 -13.68 -2.34 2.53
CA PRO A 26 -13.15 -3.44 1.74
C PRO A 26 -12.27 -2.93 0.59
N GLY A 27 -11.16 -3.61 0.36
CA GLY A 27 -10.10 -3.13 -0.51
C GLY A 27 -8.79 -3.88 -0.28
N VAL A 28 -7.67 -3.21 -0.52
CA VAL A 28 -6.33 -3.78 -0.36
C VAL A 28 -5.40 -2.77 0.28
N ILE A 29 -4.66 -3.22 1.29
CA ILE A 29 -3.48 -2.50 1.78
C ILE A 29 -2.28 -3.02 1.00
N PHE A 30 -1.60 -2.16 0.25
CA PHE A 30 -0.35 -2.48 -0.44
C PHE A 30 0.85 -2.00 0.35
N CYS A 31 1.90 -2.83 0.38
CA CYS A 31 3.24 -2.45 0.80
C CYS A 31 4.17 -2.55 -0.41
N LEU A 32 4.59 -1.39 -0.92
CA LEU A 32 5.49 -1.27 -2.05
C LEU A 32 6.86 -0.79 -1.57
N ARG A 33 7.94 -1.22 -2.23
CA ARG A 33 9.29 -0.71 -2.01
C ARG A 33 9.75 0.04 -3.25
N GLN A 34 10.20 1.27 -3.09
CA GLN A 34 10.90 1.99 -4.15
C GLN A 34 12.30 1.39 -4.34
N THR A 35 12.66 0.96 -5.54
CA THR A 35 13.97 0.33 -5.82
C THR A 35 15.05 1.33 -6.19
N ASP A 36 14.67 2.48 -6.77
CA ASP A 36 15.57 3.58 -7.08
C ASP A 36 15.64 4.53 -5.88
N VAL A 37 16.56 4.22 -4.97
CA VAL A 37 16.61 4.81 -3.62
C VAL A 37 17.27 6.18 -3.67
N ALA A 38 16.47 7.24 -3.71
CA ALA A 38 16.97 8.58 -3.51
C ALA A 38 16.85 9.02 -2.04
N LYS A 39 17.94 9.60 -1.52
CA LYS A 39 18.11 9.86 -0.07
C LYS A 39 17.20 10.94 0.51
N GLU A 40 16.47 11.72 -0.30
CA GLU A 40 15.66 12.84 0.18
C GLU A 40 14.18 12.49 0.45
N ASN A 41 13.73 11.29 0.08
CA ASN A 41 12.36 10.83 0.32
C ASN A 41 12.05 10.56 1.82
N GLU A 42 13.08 10.42 2.65
CA GLU A 42 12.95 10.22 4.11
C GLU A 42 12.19 11.37 4.82
N LYS A 43 12.22 12.59 4.27
CA LYS A 43 11.50 13.73 4.88
C LYS A 43 10.00 13.75 4.59
N LEU A 44 9.52 12.96 3.62
CA LEU A 44 8.11 12.90 3.23
C LEU A 44 7.47 11.58 3.66
N ASN A 45 8.24 10.52 3.67
CA ASN A 45 7.79 9.19 4.05
C ASN A 45 8.62 8.68 5.25
N PRO A 46 8.03 8.63 6.46
CA PRO A 46 8.71 8.17 7.68
C PRO A 46 9.21 6.72 7.64
N ILE A 47 8.67 5.89 6.73
CA ILE A 47 9.02 4.47 6.59
C ILE A 47 9.72 4.17 5.26
N HIS A 48 10.30 5.19 4.62
CA HIS A 48 11.10 5.03 3.40
C HIS A 48 12.16 3.89 3.55
N PRO A 49 12.37 3.04 2.53
CA PRO A 49 11.84 3.09 1.15
C PRO A 49 10.47 2.41 0.94
N TYR A 50 9.73 2.14 2.01
CA TYR A 50 8.43 1.45 1.92
C TYR A 50 7.26 2.41 1.85
N TYR A 51 6.27 2.10 1.02
CA TYR A 51 5.06 2.87 0.84
C TYR A 51 3.87 1.99 1.22
N LEU A 52 3.11 2.43 2.21
CA LEU A 52 1.87 1.79 2.63
C LEU A 52 0.69 2.61 2.09
N VAL A 53 -0.22 1.97 1.38
CA VAL A 53 -1.41 2.63 0.82
C VAL A 53 -2.61 1.70 0.93
N HIS A 54 -3.76 2.23 1.34
CA HIS A 54 -5.03 1.52 1.25
C HIS A 54 -5.83 2.00 0.04
N VAL A 55 -6.21 1.04 -0.80
CA VAL A 55 -7.02 1.25 -2.00
C VAL A 55 -8.34 0.50 -1.82
N THR A 56 -9.48 1.17 -1.98
CA THR A 56 -10.80 0.55 -1.89
C THR A 56 -11.04 -0.40 -3.07
N LYS A 57 -12.05 -1.27 -2.97
CA LYS A 57 -12.49 -2.12 -4.11
C LYS A 57 -12.87 -1.31 -5.36
N ALA A 58 -13.25 -0.04 -5.21
CA ALA A 58 -13.56 0.86 -6.32
C ALA A 58 -12.31 1.42 -7.02
N GLY A 59 -11.11 1.20 -6.48
CA GLY A 59 -9.86 1.75 -7.01
C GLY A 59 -9.54 3.15 -6.46
N GLU A 60 -10.21 3.59 -5.40
CA GLU A 60 -9.96 4.88 -4.77
C GLU A 60 -8.95 4.75 -3.63
N VAL A 61 -8.04 5.70 -3.49
CA VAL A 61 -7.08 5.72 -2.37
C VAL A 61 -7.74 6.36 -1.15
N SER A 62 -8.06 5.53 -0.16
CA SER A 62 -8.66 6.00 1.10
C SER A 62 -7.59 6.48 2.08
N ILE A 63 -6.41 5.84 2.10
CA ILE A 63 -5.28 6.23 2.94
C ILE A 63 -3.99 6.21 2.12
N GLY A 64 -3.38 7.38 1.96
CA GLY A 64 -2.12 7.58 1.24
C GLY A 64 -0.87 7.28 2.08
N PHE A 65 0.29 7.33 1.43
CA PHE A 65 1.57 6.92 2.04
C PHE A 65 2.08 7.89 3.12
N ALA A 66 1.56 9.12 3.16
CA ALA A 66 1.91 10.09 4.18
C ALA A 66 1.39 9.72 5.59
N ASN A 67 0.46 8.75 5.70
CA ASN A 67 -0.15 8.33 6.96
C ASN A 67 0.14 6.85 7.30
N PRO A 68 1.42 6.40 7.33
CA PRO A 68 1.75 4.98 7.47
C PRO A 68 1.32 4.42 8.83
N LYS A 69 1.31 5.26 9.88
CA LYS A 69 0.87 4.87 11.23
C LYS A 69 -0.59 4.39 11.23
N GLN A 70 -1.48 5.10 10.54
CA GLN A 70 -2.90 4.75 10.49
C GLN A 70 -3.11 3.41 9.78
N ILE A 71 -2.36 3.15 8.70
CA ILE A 71 -2.41 1.86 8.00
C ILE A 71 -1.91 0.73 8.90
N LEU A 72 -0.82 0.94 9.65
CA LEU A 72 -0.29 -0.05 10.59
C LEU A 72 -1.25 -0.33 11.76
N GLU A 73 -1.98 0.68 12.23
CA GLU A 73 -3.05 0.51 13.23
C GLU A 73 -4.18 -0.38 12.70
N TYR A 74 -4.64 -0.14 11.46
CA TYR A 74 -5.63 -1.00 10.82
C TYR A 74 -5.10 -2.42 10.58
N PHE A 75 -3.88 -2.55 10.07
CA PHE A 75 -3.23 -3.84 9.86
C PHE A 75 -3.17 -4.64 11.17
N SER A 76 -2.76 -3.98 12.26
CA SER A 76 -2.73 -4.57 13.60
C SER A 76 -4.14 -5.01 14.06
N ALA A 77 -5.15 -4.14 13.93
CA ALA A 77 -6.52 -4.45 14.34
C ALA A 77 -7.12 -5.62 13.54
N LEU A 78 -6.81 -5.71 12.24
CA LEU A 78 -7.30 -6.76 11.35
C LEU A 78 -6.61 -8.11 11.58
N CYS A 79 -5.34 -8.12 11.97
CA CYS A 79 -4.54 -9.36 12.01
C CYS A 79 -4.25 -9.88 13.43
N THR A 80 -4.32 -9.04 14.47
CA THR A 80 -3.99 -9.45 15.85
C THR A 80 -4.90 -10.57 16.33
N GLY A 81 -4.32 -11.62 16.94
CA GLY A 81 -5.04 -12.77 17.47
C GLY A 81 -5.48 -13.81 16.42
N LYS A 82 -5.20 -13.59 15.14
CA LYS A 82 -5.52 -14.53 14.06
C LYS A 82 -4.29 -15.36 13.69
N GLU A 83 -4.08 -16.48 14.39
CA GLU A 83 -2.91 -17.34 14.20
C GLU A 83 -3.02 -18.30 13.01
N ASN A 84 -4.25 -18.61 12.57
CA ASN A 84 -4.52 -19.52 11.47
C ASN A 84 -5.19 -18.78 10.30
N PRO A 85 -4.91 -19.18 9.03
CA PRO A 85 -5.61 -18.64 7.88
C PRO A 85 -7.12 -18.89 7.97
N ASN A 86 -7.93 -17.90 7.60
CA ASN A 86 -9.37 -18.11 7.43
C ASN A 86 -9.60 -18.85 6.11
N GLN A 87 -9.91 -20.15 6.19
CA GLN A 87 -10.06 -21.02 5.02
C GLN A 87 -11.18 -20.57 4.09
N GLU A 88 -12.29 -20.05 4.61
CA GLU A 88 -13.41 -19.55 3.80
C GLU A 88 -12.99 -18.35 2.98
N LEU A 89 -12.27 -17.39 3.57
CA LEU A 89 -11.75 -16.23 2.85
C LEU A 89 -10.67 -16.61 1.84
N CYS A 90 -9.80 -17.57 2.17
CA CYS A 90 -8.83 -18.10 1.22
C CYS A 90 -9.51 -18.76 0.01
N HIS A 91 -10.56 -19.56 0.26
CA HIS A 91 -11.33 -20.20 -0.80
C HIS A 91 -12.04 -19.16 -1.68
N TRP A 92 -12.74 -18.20 -1.07
CA TRP A 92 -13.38 -17.10 -1.78
C TRP A 92 -12.41 -16.34 -2.68
N PHE A 93 -11.20 -16.03 -2.17
CA PHE A 93 -10.19 -15.32 -2.94
C PHE A 93 -9.68 -16.17 -4.11
N ASN A 94 -9.43 -17.46 -3.88
CA ASN A 94 -8.99 -18.37 -4.91
C ASN A 94 -10.04 -18.55 -6.02
N GLU A 95 -11.31 -18.69 -5.67
CA GLU A 95 -12.39 -18.74 -6.65
C GLU A 95 -12.47 -17.43 -7.46
N THR A 96 -12.42 -16.29 -6.79
CA THR A 96 -12.52 -14.97 -7.43
C THR A 96 -11.35 -14.69 -8.38
N THR A 97 -10.17 -15.22 -8.08
CA THR A 97 -8.95 -15.02 -8.89
C THR A 97 -8.63 -16.17 -9.82
N HIS A 98 -9.49 -17.20 -9.91
CA HIS A 98 -9.21 -18.43 -10.63
C HIS A 98 -7.85 -19.04 -10.21
N ASN A 99 -7.64 -19.20 -8.90
CA ASN A 99 -6.37 -19.62 -8.29
C ASN A 99 -5.17 -18.75 -8.70
N GLY A 100 -5.40 -17.45 -8.91
CA GLY A 100 -4.40 -16.49 -9.35
C GLY A 100 -4.17 -16.41 -10.86
N GLU A 101 -4.94 -17.14 -11.67
CA GLU A 101 -4.89 -16.99 -13.14
C GLU A 101 -5.43 -15.62 -13.59
N ASP A 102 -6.47 -15.10 -12.93
CA ASP A 102 -6.99 -13.76 -13.18
C ASP A 102 -6.73 -12.81 -12.01
N MET A 103 -5.59 -12.12 -12.09
CA MET A 103 -5.20 -11.04 -11.17
C MET A 103 -5.50 -9.65 -11.75
N SER A 104 -6.21 -9.55 -12.88
CA SER A 104 -6.51 -8.28 -13.55
C SER A 104 -7.20 -7.25 -12.64
N PRO A 105 -8.14 -7.62 -11.76
CA PRO A 105 -8.74 -6.67 -10.82
C PRO A 105 -7.70 -6.05 -9.88
N TYR A 106 -6.82 -6.87 -9.30
CA TYR A 106 -5.81 -6.41 -8.35
C TYR A 106 -4.68 -5.63 -9.03
N ASN A 107 -4.32 -6.00 -10.26
CA ASN A 107 -3.39 -5.22 -11.08
C ASN A 107 -3.89 -3.79 -11.29
N LYS A 108 -5.20 -3.59 -11.51
CA LYS A 108 -5.77 -2.23 -11.59
C LYS A 108 -5.64 -1.46 -10.28
N LEU A 109 -5.82 -2.11 -9.13
CA LEU A 109 -5.66 -1.48 -7.82
C LEU A 109 -4.20 -1.10 -7.54
N ILE A 110 -3.25 -1.95 -7.95
CA ILE A 110 -1.81 -1.63 -7.87
C ILE A 110 -1.48 -0.41 -8.73
N GLN A 111 -2.01 -0.32 -9.95
CA GLN A 111 -1.81 0.86 -10.81
C GLN A 111 -2.39 2.13 -10.18
N ALA A 112 -3.60 2.06 -9.60
CA ALA A 112 -4.19 3.18 -8.86
C ALA A 112 -3.32 3.62 -7.67
N CYS A 113 -2.76 2.65 -6.93
CA CYS A 113 -1.83 2.89 -5.83
C CYS A 113 -0.58 3.65 -6.29
N VAL A 114 0.10 3.17 -7.32
CA VAL A 114 1.35 3.79 -7.85
C VAL A 114 1.08 5.20 -8.37
N ASN A 115 -0.03 5.39 -9.08
CA ASN A 115 -0.43 6.72 -9.58
C ASN A 115 -0.70 7.69 -8.42
N ALA A 116 -1.36 7.22 -7.35
CA ALA A 116 -1.64 8.04 -6.18
C ALA A 116 -0.38 8.41 -5.40
N ILE A 117 0.57 7.48 -5.25
CA ILE A 117 1.88 7.76 -4.63
C ILE A 117 2.59 8.87 -5.40
N SER A 118 2.67 8.75 -6.72
CA SER A 118 3.32 9.73 -7.58
C SER A 118 2.64 11.11 -7.49
N ALA A 119 1.31 11.14 -7.54
CA ALA A 119 0.54 12.38 -7.44
C ALA A 119 0.67 13.05 -6.06
N GLU A 120 0.60 12.29 -4.97
CA GLU A 120 0.75 12.81 -3.60
C GLU A 120 2.18 13.31 -3.36
N TYR A 121 3.19 12.60 -3.85
CA TYR A 121 4.58 13.04 -3.80
C TYR A 121 4.77 14.37 -4.52
N ASN A 122 4.31 14.49 -5.76
CA ASN A 122 4.43 15.71 -6.57
C ASN A 122 3.72 16.90 -5.91
N ARG A 123 2.54 16.69 -5.32
CA ARG A 123 1.87 17.73 -4.53
C ARG A 123 2.73 18.19 -3.36
N HIS A 124 3.30 17.28 -2.60
CA HIS A 124 4.14 17.64 -1.46
C HIS A 124 5.43 18.38 -1.84
N VAL A 125 6.05 18.02 -2.97
CA VAL A 125 7.20 18.74 -3.52
C VAL A 125 6.79 20.16 -3.89
N ASN A 126 5.69 20.33 -4.63
CA ASN A 126 5.16 21.63 -5.03
C ASN A 126 4.83 22.51 -3.80
N ASP A 127 4.11 21.97 -2.82
CA ASP A 127 3.78 22.67 -1.58
C ASP A 127 5.02 23.16 -0.82
N ARG A 128 6.14 22.42 -0.89
CA ARG A 128 7.41 22.80 -0.25
C ARG A 128 8.12 23.90 -1.01
N LEU A 129 8.12 23.84 -2.35
CA LEU A 129 8.68 24.90 -3.21
C LEU A 129 7.95 26.23 -2.99
N GLU A 130 6.62 26.20 -2.91
CA GLU A 130 5.82 27.41 -2.66
C GLU A 130 6.09 28.04 -1.29
N ARG A 131 6.34 27.22 -0.27
CA ARG A 131 6.57 27.69 1.10
C ARG A 131 8.01 28.10 1.38
N ASN A 132 8.98 27.59 0.64
CA ASN A 132 10.40 27.89 0.78
C ASN A 132 11.04 28.04 -0.60
N ALA A 133 11.20 29.27 -1.09
CA ALA A 133 11.85 29.56 -2.38
C ALA A 133 13.32 29.12 -2.46
N ASP A 134 13.95 28.85 -1.31
CA ASP A 134 15.33 28.32 -1.19
C ASP A 134 15.37 26.77 -1.13
N PHE A 135 14.22 26.09 -1.33
CA PHE A 135 14.16 24.64 -1.43
C PHE A 135 14.73 24.21 -2.79
N LEU A 136 15.92 23.62 -2.77
CA LEU A 136 16.50 22.98 -3.94
C LEU A 136 15.61 21.80 -4.35
N LEU A 137 15.19 21.77 -5.61
CA LEU A 137 14.56 20.59 -6.18
C LEU A 137 15.47 19.38 -5.94
N PRO A 138 14.92 18.25 -5.48
CA PRO A 138 15.66 17.00 -5.54
C PRO A 138 16.11 16.78 -6.99
N ALA A 139 17.36 16.33 -7.18
CA ALA A 139 17.91 16.06 -8.50
C ALA A 139 16.98 15.12 -9.32
N ALA A 140 17.03 15.17 -10.65
CA ALA A 140 16.06 14.49 -11.52
C ALA A 140 15.98 12.97 -11.30
N ASP A 141 17.03 12.36 -10.76
CA ASP A 141 17.11 10.95 -10.34
C ASP A 141 16.41 10.65 -8.99
N ILE A 142 15.80 11.66 -8.37
CA ILE A 142 15.20 11.61 -7.02
C ILE A 142 13.68 11.78 -7.04
N GLN A 143 13.13 12.25 -8.15
CA GLN A 143 11.69 12.48 -8.31
C GLN A 143 10.97 11.14 -8.49
N ILE A 144 9.80 10.98 -7.85
CA ILE A 144 8.89 9.89 -8.20
C ILE A 144 8.26 10.24 -9.57
N GLU A 145 8.96 9.90 -10.64
CA GLU A 145 8.50 10.04 -12.02
C GLU A 145 7.66 8.82 -12.42
N GLU A 146 6.97 8.90 -13.58
CA GLU A 146 6.24 7.77 -14.18
C GLU A 146 7.11 6.52 -14.37
N THR A 147 8.43 6.67 -14.39
CA THR A 147 9.42 5.59 -14.54
C THR A 147 9.87 4.97 -13.22
N THR A 148 9.40 5.48 -12.07
CA THR A 148 9.81 4.99 -10.74
C THR A 148 9.44 3.52 -10.57
N GLN A 149 10.45 2.69 -10.31
CA GLN A 149 10.22 1.27 -10.13
C GLN A 149 9.81 0.98 -8.67
N PHE A 150 8.60 0.44 -8.53
CA PHE A 150 8.10 -0.11 -7.29
C PHE A 150 8.08 -1.63 -7.34
N GLU A 151 8.57 -2.24 -6.29
CA GLU A 151 8.47 -3.67 -6.05
C GLU A 151 7.35 -3.95 -5.04
N LEU A 152 6.43 -4.86 -5.39
CA LEU A 152 5.38 -5.30 -4.48
C LEU A 152 5.98 -6.24 -3.42
N ILE A 153 6.06 -5.76 -2.19
CA ILE A 153 6.59 -6.55 -1.07
C ILE A 153 5.51 -7.48 -0.53
N THR A 154 4.36 -6.93 -0.17
CA THR A 154 3.21 -7.68 0.34
C THR A 154 1.92 -6.87 0.22
N TRP A 155 0.78 -7.54 0.41
CA TRP A 155 -0.54 -6.95 0.30
C TRP A 155 -1.55 -7.71 1.18
N LEU A 156 -2.49 -6.97 1.75
CA LEU A 156 -3.55 -7.50 2.61
C LEU A 156 -4.90 -7.15 1.99
N ILE A 157 -5.63 -8.16 1.54
CA ILE A 157 -6.97 -8.04 0.99
C ILE A 157 -7.97 -7.98 2.15
N ILE A 158 -8.81 -6.96 2.15
CA ILE A 158 -9.91 -6.76 3.08
C ILE A 158 -11.19 -7.10 2.32
N ALA A 159 -11.74 -8.28 2.60
CA ALA A 159 -12.86 -8.89 1.87
C ALA A 159 -14.23 -8.31 2.26
#